data_AF-A0A979G410-F1
#
_entry.id   AF-A0A979G410-F1
#
_cell.length_a   1.000
_cell.length_b   1.000
_cell.length_c   1.000
_cell.angle_alpha   90.00
_cell.angle_beta   90.00
_cell.angle_gamma   90.00
#
_symmetry.space_group_name_H-M   'P 1'
#
loop_
_entity.id
_entity.type
_entity.pdbx_description
1 polymer ?
#
loop_
_entity_poly.entity_id
_entity_poly.type
_entity_poly.pdbx_seq_one_letter_code
_entity_poly.pdbx_strand_id
1 'polypeptide(L)'
;MSIYTQYPQQPPNNQEQISSSLDLFLKCSFLMILVSVVNLVTYYYTFNIPIIDYVDISEIGELFLHQLPNYLLLLIPLIVLLSGWSFSFNILLSFCLLLIHIITSDTNTQAKGQFLVICMAVYLPVALIFFTYTAKGDLGFFQKNPAYKWKLLVFMFTSSILLTSLDSMLNARLVKERYLYSGTDMVLDGNKIISDSTFYYVGRTKSFIFCYDPQKNRAKIYPADKLQEMVINTADPERFFNMSPEETCASISRGISRPVHNPVKP
;
A
#
# COMPACT_ATOMS: atom_id res chain seq x y z
N MET A 1 0.30 -35.22 -55.42
CA MET A 1 0.19 -33.80 -55.00
C MET A 1 -1.20 -33.61 -54.43
N SER A 2 -1.36 -33.79 -53.11
CA SER A 2 -2.67 -33.70 -52.44
C SER A 2 -2.92 -32.26 -52.03
N ILE A 3 -3.92 -31.63 -52.66
CA ILE A 3 -4.41 -30.30 -52.29
C ILE A 3 -5.24 -30.50 -51.03
N TYR A 4 -4.64 -30.28 -49.85
CA TYR A 4 -5.41 -30.18 -48.61
C TYR A 4 -6.18 -28.87 -48.64
N THR A 5 -7.47 -28.93 -48.97
CA THR A 5 -8.41 -27.83 -48.74
C THR A 5 -8.47 -27.55 -47.24
N GLN A 6 -7.87 -26.43 -46.83
CA GLN A 6 -8.06 -25.91 -45.47
C GLN A 6 -9.53 -25.52 -45.32
N TYR A 7 -10.24 -26.21 -44.44
CA TYR A 7 -11.58 -25.80 -44.04
C TYR A 7 -11.49 -24.40 -43.38
N PRO A 8 -12.43 -23.49 -43.69
CA PRO A 8 -12.47 -22.18 -43.06
C PRO A 8 -12.59 -22.38 -41.55
N GLN A 9 -11.60 -21.86 -40.80
CA GLN A 9 -11.68 -21.87 -39.34
C GLN A 9 -12.90 -21.04 -38.93
N GLN A 10 -13.82 -21.69 -38.21
CA GLN A 10 -14.98 -21.03 -37.65
C GLN A 10 -14.49 -19.96 -36.66
N PRO A 11 -14.97 -18.70 -36.76
CA PRO A 11 -14.54 -17.65 -35.86
C PRO A 11 -14.82 -18.06 -34.41
N PRO A 12 -13.92 -17.74 -33.47
CA PRO A 12 -14.10 -18.12 -32.07
C PRO A 12 -15.45 -17.61 -31.55
N ASN A 13 -16.15 -18.46 -30.79
CA ASN A 13 -17.47 -18.14 -30.25
C ASN A 13 -17.36 -16.98 -29.25
N ASN A 14 -17.98 -15.83 -29.56
CA ASN A 14 -17.95 -14.62 -28.73
C ASN A 14 -18.36 -14.87 -27.26
N GLN A 15 -19.17 -15.90 -26.96
CA GLN A 15 -19.55 -16.26 -25.59
C GLN A 15 -18.39 -16.76 -24.74
N GLU A 16 -17.45 -17.52 -25.31
CA GLU A 16 -16.29 -18.04 -24.56
C GLU A 16 -15.37 -16.89 -24.13
N GLN A 17 -15.16 -15.91 -25.03
CA GLN A 17 -14.32 -14.75 -24.74
C GLN A 17 -14.88 -13.90 -23.58
N ILE A 18 -16.19 -13.63 -23.57
CA ILE A 18 -16.84 -12.85 -22.49
C ILE A 18 -16.71 -13.56 -21.15
N SER A 19 -16.96 -14.87 -21.11
CA SER A 19 -16.86 -15.67 -19.87
C SER A 19 -15.45 -15.63 -19.26
N SER A 20 -14.42 -15.68 -20.11
CA SER A 20 -13.01 -15.66 -19.67
C SER A 20 -12.58 -14.32 -19.07
N SER A 21 -13.10 -13.20 -19.61
CA SER A 21 -12.77 -11.86 -19.13
C SER A 21 -13.42 -11.56 -17.78
N LEU A 22 -14.66 -12.02 -17.58
CA LEU A 22 -15.38 -11.86 -16.33
C LEU A 22 -14.73 -12.66 -15.19
N ASP A 23 -14.30 -13.90 -15.46
CA ASP A 23 -13.56 -14.72 -14.48
C ASP A 23 -12.23 -14.07 -14.06
N LEU A 24 -11.47 -13.54 -15.02
CA LEU A 24 -10.23 -12.81 -14.72
C LEU A 24 -10.49 -11.56 -13.88
N PHE A 25 -11.52 -10.78 -14.24
CA PHE A 25 -11.90 -9.59 -13.49
C PHE A 25 -12.22 -9.92 -12.03
N LEU A 26 -13.06 -10.94 -11.78
CA LEU A 26 -13.41 -11.38 -10.43
C LEU A 26 -12.19 -11.83 -9.63
N LYS A 27 -11.28 -12.59 -10.26
CA LYS A 27 -10.01 -13.01 -9.64
C LYS A 27 -9.18 -11.80 -9.25
N CYS A 28 -8.98 -10.85 -10.15
CA CYS A 28 -8.26 -9.62 -9.87
C CYS A 28 -8.92 -8.84 -8.72
N SER A 29 -10.24 -8.65 -8.72
CA SER A 29 -10.95 -7.95 -7.64
C SER A 29 -10.73 -8.59 -6.28
N PHE A 30 -10.88 -9.92 -6.18
CA PHE A 30 -10.64 -10.65 -4.93
C PHE A 30 -9.20 -10.47 -4.44
N LEU A 31 -8.25 -10.59 -5.36
CA LEU A 31 -6.83 -10.40 -5.08
C LEU A 31 -6.54 -8.99 -4.55
N MET A 32 -7.11 -7.95 -5.16
CA MET A 32 -6.92 -6.58 -4.67
C MET A 32 -7.48 -6.37 -3.25
N ILE A 33 -8.65 -6.93 -2.95
CA ILE A 33 -9.22 -6.89 -1.59
C ILE A 33 -8.26 -7.58 -0.59
N LEU A 34 -7.72 -8.74 -0.97
CA LEU A 34 -6.76 -9.46 -0.13
C LEU A 34 -5.51 -8.64 0.15
N VAL A 35 -4.98 -7.92 -0.85
CA VAL A 35 -3.84 -6.99 -0.67
C VAL A 35 -4.17 -5.90 0.34
N SER A 36 -5.36 -5.28 0.26
CA SER A 36 -5.79 -4.26 1.22
C SER A 36 -5.89 -4.80 2.65
N VAL A 37 -6.41 -6.02 2.81
CA VAL A 37 -6.49 -6.69 4.13
C VAL A 37 -5.09 -6.99 4.67
N VAL A 38 -4.20 -7.55 3.85
CA VAL A 38 -2.82 -7.84 4.27
C VAL A 38 -2.07 -6.57 4.66
N ASN A 39 -2.28 -5.47 3.93
CA ASN A 39 -1.72 -4.17 4.25
C ASN A 39 -2.15 -3.70 5.65
N LEU A 40 -3.46 -3.74 5.93
CA LEU A 40 -4.02 -3.39 7.24
C LEU A 40 -3.46 -4.27 8.36
N VAL A 41 -3.47 -5.58 8.17
CA VAL A 41 -2.96 -6.56 9.15
C VAL A 41 -1.48 -6.30 9.43
N THR A 42 -0.66 -6.10 8.40
CA THR A 42 0.78 -5.88 8.54
C THR A 42 1.08 -4.61 9.34
N TYR A 43 0.38 -3.51 9.05
CA TYR A 43 0.52 -2.25 9.77
C TYR A 43 0.22 -2.42 11.28
N TYR A 44 -0.96 -2.93 11.61
CA TYR A 44 -1.42 -3.05 13.00
C TYR A 44 -0.72 -4.16 13.80
N TYR A 45 -0.25 -5.21 13.14
CA TYR A 45 0.55 -6.27 13.77
C TYR A 45 1.86 -5.72 14.37
N THR A 46 2.44 -4.67 13.80
CA THR A 46 3.64 -3.99 14.33
C THR A 46 3.43 -3.38 15.73
N PHE A 47 2.17 -3.17 16.11
CA PHE A 47 1.71 -2.65 17.39
C PHE A 47 1.05 -3.70 18.29
N ASN A 48 1.14 -4.99 17.92
CA ASN A 48 0.46 -6.10 18.59
C ASN A 48 -1.07 -5.95 18.65
N ILE A 49 -1.68 -5.41 17.59
CA ILE A 49 -3.14 -5.25 17.46
C ILE A 49 -3.67 -6.28 16.46
N PRO A 50 -4.51 -7.25 16.87
CA PRO A 50 -5.18 -8.15 15.94
C PRO A 50 -6.36 -7.41 15.28
N ILE A 51 -6.05 -6.56 14.29
CA ILE A 51 -7.01 -5.61 13.70
C ILE A 51 -8.28 -6.24 13.11
N ILE A 52 -8.22 -7.52 12.72
CA ILE A 52 -9.38 -8.26 12.20
C ILE A 52 -10.53 -8.32 13.20
N ASP A 53 -10.23 -8.28 14.51
CA ASP A 53 -11.26 -8.30 15.57
C ASP A 53 -11.92 -6.92 15.77
N TYR A 54 -11.39 -5.86 15.15
CA TYR A 54 -11.78 -4.47 15.41
C TYR A 54 -12.17 -3.69 14.14
N VAL A 55 -12.21 -4.36 12.99
CA VAL A 55 -12.55 -3.74 11.70
C VAL A 55 -13.80 -4.38 11.11
N ASP A 56 -14.75 -3.54 10.72
CA ASP A 56 -15.96 -4.01 10.05
C ASP A 56 -15.67 -4.30 8.57
N ILE A 57 -16.35 -5.29 7.98
CA ILE A 57 -16.21 -5.65 6.56
C ILE A 57 -16.48 -4.43 5.66
N SER A 58 -17.43 -3.58 6.02
CA SER A 58 -17.72 -2.34 5.28
C SER A 58 -16.54 -1.38 5.26
N GLU A 59 -15.77 -1.31 6.35
CA GLU A 59 -14.60 -0.45 6.45
C GLU A 59 -13.42 -0.99 5.63
N ILE A 60 -13.25 -2.32 5.58
CA ILE A 60 -12.31 -2.96 4.63
C ILE A 60 -12.67 -2.55 3.19
N GLY A 61 -13.96 -2.55 2.84
CA GLY A 61 -14.44 -2.10 1.54
C GLY A 61 -14.11 -0.63 1.25
N GLU A 62 -14.31 0.27 2.21
CA GLU A 62 -13.97 1.69 2.07
C GLU A 62 -12.46 1.91 1.92
N LEU A 63 -11.65 1.23 2.72
CA LEU A 63 -10.18 1.28 2.61
C LEU A 63 -9.71 0.78 1.24
N PHE A 64 -10.31 -0.30 0.73
CA PHE A 64 -10.06 -0.80 -0.60
C PHE A 64 -10.43 0.22 -1.69
N LEU A 65 -11.62 0.83 -1.61
CA LEU A 65 -12.08 1.83 -2.57
C LEU A 65 -11.18 3.08 -2.58
N HIS A 66 -10.69 3.50 -1.42
CA HIS A 66 -9.75 4.61 -1.32
C HIS A 66 -8.40 4.30 -2.01
N GLN A 67 -7.97 3.03 -1.97
CA GLN A 67 -6.73 2.58 -2.64
C GLN A 67 -6.95 2.16 -4.10
N LEU A 68 -8.21 2.11 -4.56
CA LEU A 68 -8.57 1.69 -5.91
C LEU A 68 -7.81 2.45 -7.02
N PRO A 69 -7.61 3.78 -6.95
CA PRO A 69 -6.84 4.48 -8.00
C PRO A 69 -5.40 3.96 -8.13
N ASN A 70 -4.74 3.69 -7.00
CA ASN A 70 -3.36 3.16 -6.99
C ASN A 70 -3.33 1.75 -7.58
N TYR A 71 -4.35 0.95 -7.29
CA TYR A 71 -4.51 -0.39 -7.83
C TYR A 71 -4.83 -0.40 -9.33
N LEU A 72 -5.68 0.52 -9.80
CA LEU A 72 -5.98 0.68 -11.22
C LEU A 72 -4.73 1.08 -12.01
N LEU A 73 -3.87 1.93 -11.44
CA LEU A 73 -2.59 2.27 -12.04
C LEU A 73 -1.69 1.03 -12.23
N LEU A 74 -1.68 0.11 -11.26
CA LEU A 74 -0.96 -1.17 -11.37
C LEU A 74 -1.59 -2.15 -12.37
N LEU A 75 -2.89 -2.02 -12.66
CA LEU A 75 -3.58 -2.86 -13.64
C LEU A 75 -3.32 -2.42 -15.08
N ILE A 76 -2.90 -1.18 -15.34
CA ILE A 76 -2.62 -0.70 -16.71
C ILE A 76 -1.54 -1.56 -17.41
N PRO A 77 -0.36 -1.79 -16.81
CA PRO A 77 0.65 -2.70 -17.38
C PRO A 77 0.13 -4.12 -17.60
N LEU A 78 -0.73 -4.59 -16.71
CA LEU A 78 -1.31 -5.92 -16.80
C LEU A 78 -2.25 -6.04 -18.00
N ILE A 79 -3.17 -5.08 -18.17
CA ILE A 79 -4.10 -5.03 -19.30
C ILE A 79 -3.32 -4.95 -20.61
N VAL A 80 -2.30 -4.08 -20.66
CA VAL A 80 -1.42 -3.95 -21.81
C VAL A 80 -0.72 -5.27 -22.13
N LEU A 81 -0.12 -5.93 -21.14
CA LEU A 81 0.60 -7.18 -21.31
C LEU A 81 -0.32 -8.33 -21.74
N LEU A 82 -1.55 -8.36 -21.22
CA LEU A 82 -2.56 -9.37 -21.58
C LEU A 82 -3.21 -9.11 -22.93
N SER A 83 -3.30 -7.84 -23.37
CA SER A 83 -3.89 -7.47 -24.67
C SER A 83 -3.10 -8.01 -25.87
N GLY A 84 -1.88 -8.52 -25.65
CA GLY A 84 -1.05 -9.08 -26.70
C GLY A 84 -0.56 -8.04 -27.71
N TRP A 85 -0.75 -6.75 -27.43
CA TRP A 85 -0.06 -5.69 -28.15
C TRP A 85 1.44 -5.92 -27.99
N SER A 86 2.16 -5.86 -29.10
CA SER A 86 3.63 -5.96 -29.15
C SER A 86 4.22 -4.77 -28.42
N PHE A 87 4.24 -4.86 -27.10
CA PHE A 87 4.72 -3.80 -26.23
C PHE A 87 6.23 -3.87 -26.26
N SER A 88 6.85 -2.82 -26.79
CA SER A 88 8.32 -2.77 -26.73
C SER A 88 8.74 -2.68 -25.28
N PHE A 89 9.81 -3.39 -24.93
CA PHE A 89 10.46 -3.33 -23.62
C PHE A 89 10.64 -1.89 -23.11
N ASN A 90 10.87 -0.96 -24.05
CA ASN A 90 11.05 0.47 -23.79
C ASN A 90 9.80 1.13 -23.19
N ILE A 91 8.59 0.72 -23.56
CA ILE A 91 7.37 1.31 -23.01
C ILE A 91 7.09 0.75 -21.61
N LEU A 92 7.36 -0.55 -21.36
CA LEU A 92 7.28 -1.13 -20.01
C LEU A 92 8.28 -0.45 -19.07
N LEU A 93 9.52 -0.27 -19.53
CA LEU A 93 10.55 0.44 -18.78
C LEU A 93 10.15 1.90 -18.51
N SER A 94 9.61 2.61 -19.51
CA SER A 94 9.13 3.98 -19.36
C SER A 94 7.98 4.08 -18.33
N PHE A 95 7.07 3.11 -18.30
CA PHE A 95 6.00 3.05 -17.31
C PHE A 95 6.55 2.77 -15.90
N CYS A 96 7.50 1.85 -15.76
CA CYS A 96 8.18 1.60 -14.48
C CYS A 96 8.90 2.86 -13.97
N LEU A 97 9.57 3.60 -14.87
CA LEU A 97 10.25 4.85 -14.52
C LEU A 97 9.25 5.95 -14.14
N LEU A 98 8.10 6.03 -14.81
CA LEU A 98 7.02 6.94 -14.45
C LEU A 98 6.43 6.60 -13.07
N LEU A 99 6.21 5.32 -12.79
CA LEU A 99 5.76 4.85 -11.47
C LEU A 99 6.77 5.22 -10.38
N ILE A 100 8.06 4.98 -10.62
CA ILE A 100 9.13 5.41 -9.72
C ILE A 100 9.05 6.92 -9.51
N HIS A 101 8.90 7.70 -10.57
CA HIS A 101 8.82 9.16 -10.49
C HIS A 101 7.64 9.62 -9.63
N ILE A 102 6.43 9.10 -9.88
CA ILE A 102 5.21 9.43 -9.12
C ILE A 102 5.40 9.09 -7.64
N ILE A 103 5.93 7.89 -7.35
CA ILE A 103 6.16 7.45 -5.98
C ILE A 103 7.22 8.32 -5.29
N THR A 104 8.29 8.70 -5.99
CA THR A 104 9.33 9.58 -5.42
C THR A 104 8.88 11.04 -5.27
N SER A 105 7.96 11.51 -6.11
CA SER A 105 7.48 12.90 -6.08
C SER A 105 6.51 13.17 -4.92
N ASP A 106 5.81 12.15 -4.44
CA ASP A 106 4.82 12.28 -3.36
C ASP A 106 5.43 12.13 -1.96
N THR A 107 6.68 11.65 -1.86
CA THR A 107 7.30 11.47 -0.55
C THR A 107 7.85 12.78 0.00
N ASN A 108 7.01 13.49 0.76
CA ASN A 108 7.36 14.53 1.74
C ASN A 108 8.23 14.00 2.91
N THR A 109 8.91 12.86 2.72
CA THR A 109 9.78 12.19 3.69
C THR A 109 10.89 11.48 2.94
N GLN A 110 12.05 12.15 2.87
CA GLN A 110 13.24 11.72 2.13
C GLN A 110 13.63 10.25 2.40
N ALA A 111 13.44 9.74 3.62
CA ALA A 111 13.75 8.35 3.95
C ALA A 111 12.73 7.32 3.42
N LYS A 112 11.44 7.66 3.31
CA LYS A 112 10.45 6.78 2.67
C LYS A 112 10.75 6.66 1.18
N GLY A 113 11.00 7.79 0.53
CA GLY A 113 11.39 7.84 -0.87
C GLY A 113 12.62 6.97 -1.16
N GLN A 114 13.69 7.12 -0.37
CA GLN A 114 14.93 6.34 -0.54
C GLN A 114 14.73 4.83 -0.36
N PHE A 115 14.00 4.40 0.66
CA PHE A 115 13.77 2.96 0.88
C PHE A 115 12.93 2.34 -0.25
N LEU A 116 11.88 3.03 -0.67
CA LEU A 116 11.00 2.55 -1.73
C LEU A 116 11.75 2.48 -3.08
N VAL A 117 12.63 3.45 -3.34
CA VAL A 117 13.57 3.40 -4.48
C VAL A 117 14.48 2.17 -4.40
N ILE A 118 15.02 1.81 -3.23
CA ILE A 118 15.85 0.60 -3.06
C ILE A 118 15.02 -0.66 -3.33
N CYS A 119 13.81 -0.77 -2.78
CA CYS A 119 12.92 -1.90 -3.05
C CYS A 119 12.62 -2.05 -4.55
N MET A 120 12.36 -0.94 -5.25
CA MET A 120 12.13 -0.93 -6.70
C MET A 120 13.40 -1.28 -7.48
N ALA A 121 14.56 -0.78 -7.06
CA ALA A 121 15.86 -1.08 -7.67
C ALA A 121 16.24 -2.56 -7.54
N VAL A 122 15.79 -3.25 -6.49
CA VAL A 122 15.95 -4.71 -6.32
C VAL A 122 14.87 -5.49 -7.06
N TYR A 123 13.62 -5.01 -7.03
CA TYR A 123 12.49 -5.68 -7.67
C TYR A 123 12.62 -5.72 -9.20
N LEU A 124 13.07 -4.61 -9.81
CA LEU A 124 13.14 -4.49 -11.27
C LEU A 124 14.09 -5.53 -11.90
N PRO A 125 15.33 -5.77 -11.42
CA PRO A 125 16.18 -6.87 -11.86
C PRO A 125 15.53 -8.25 -11.72
N VAL A 126 14.83 -8.53 -10.61
CA VAL A 126 14.18 -9.83 -10.40
C VAL A 126 13.04 -10.04 -11.40
N ALA A 127 12.22 -9.01 -11.63
CA ALA A 127 11.19 -9.04 -12.66
C ALA A 127 11.82 -9.25 -14.05
N LEU A 128 12.93 -8.56 -14.37
CA LEU A 128 13.65 -8.72 -15.63
C LEU A 128 14.21 -10.13 -15.83
N ILE A 129 14.81 -10.72 -14.80
CA ILE A 129 15.30 -12.11 -14.83
C ILE A 129 14.12 -13.07 -15.04
N PHE A 130 13.01 -12.86 -14.33
CA PHE A 130 11.81 -13.67 -14.51
C PHE A 130 11.29 -13.59 -15.96
N PHE A 131 11.20 -12.37 -16.52
CA PHE A 131 10.74 -12.17 -17.90
C PHE A 131 11.68 -12.78 -18.93
N THR A 132 12.99 -12.59 -18.79
CA THR A 132 13.99 -13.16 -19.71
C THR A 132 14.01 -14.69 -19.65
N TYR A 133 13.91 -15.28 -18.46
CA TYR A 133 13.91 -16.73 -18.27
C TYR A 133 12.61 -17.40 -18.74
N THR A 134 11.45 -16.76 -18.51
CA THR A 134 10.15 -17.35 -18.85
C THR A 134 9.75 -17.12 -20.30
N ALA A 135 10.05 -15.95 -20.88
CA ALA A 135 9.60 -15.61 -22.23
C ALA A 135 10.65 -15.85 -23.31
N LYS A 136 11.91 -16.16 -22.96
CA LYS A 136 13.06 -16.11 -23.91
C LYS A 136 13.12 -14.79 -24.71
N GLY A 137 12.55 -13.71 -24.18
CA GLY A 137 12.41 -12.43 -24.87
C GLY A 137 11.27 -12.35 -25.91
N ASP A 138 10.51 -13.41 -26.15
CA ASP A 138 9.36 -13.42 -27.07
C ASP A 138 8.04 -13.22 -26.30
N LEU A 139 7.43 -12.04 -26.44
CA LEU A 139 6.11 -11.75 -25.86
C LEU A 139 5.00 -12.66 -26.42
N GLY A 140 5.16 -13.17 -27.64
CA GLY A 140 4.26 -14.16 -28.24
C GLY A 140 4.29 -15.52 -27.51
N PHE A 141 5.28 -15.76 -26.67
CA PHE A 141 5.38 -16.96 -25.84
C PHE A 141 4.20 -17.10 -24.88
N PHE A 142 3.75 -16.00 -24.25
CA PHE A 142 2.64 -16.03 -23.30
C PHE A 142 1.29 -16.29 -23.97
N GLN A 143 1.10 -15.85 -25.23
CA GLN A 143 -0.09 -16.20 -26.01
C GLN A 143 -0.14 -17.71 -26.28
N LYS A 144 1.00 -18.31 -26.63
CA LYS A 144 1.10 -19.74 -26.96
C LYS A 144 1.05 -20.66 -25.74
N ASN A 145 1.40 -20.16 -24.55
CA ASN A 145 1.54 -20.99 -23.34
C ASN A 145 0.72 -20.41 -22.16
N PRO A 146 -0.58 -20.73 -22.05
CA PRO A 146 -1.47 -20.16 -21.03
C PRO A 146 -1.01 -20.42 -19.59
N ALA A 147 -0.30 -21.53 -19.34
CA ALA A 147 0.28 -21.83 -18.02
C ALA A 147 1.24 -20.74 -17.51
N TYR A 148 1.94 -20.04 -18.40
CA TYR A 148 2.86 -18.98 -18.02
C TYR A 148 2.14 -17.66 -17.72
N LYS A 149 0.95 -17.43 -18.31
CA LYS A 149 0.10 -16.28 -17.93
C LYS A 149 -0.28 -16.38 -16.45
N TRP A 150 -0.65 -17.57 -15.99
CA TRP A 150 -0.98 -17.80 -14.59
C TRP A 150 0.24 -17.59 -13.68
N LYS A 151 1.42 -18.12 -14.04
CA LYS A 151 2.66 -17.91 -13.28
C LYS A 151 3.02 -16.42 -13.15
N LEU A 152 2.87 -15.66 -14.24
CA LEU A 152 3.11 -14.22 -14.23
C LEU A 152 2.12 -13.49 -13.33
N LEU A 153 0.82 -13.84 -13.41
CA LEU A 153 -0.21 -13.27 -12.54
C LEU A 153 0.09 -13.53 -11.06
N VAL A 154 0.42 -14.77 -10.71
CA VAL A 154 0.83 -15.13 -9.34
C VAL A 154 2.05 -14.33 -8.91
N PHE A 155 3.08 -14.22 -9.76
CA PHE A 155 4.29 -13.45 -9.46
C PHE A 155 4.00 -11.98 -9.18
N MET A 156 3.22 -11.31 -10.05
CA MET A 156 2.84 -9.91 -9.86
C MET A 156 2.03 -9.72 -8.58
N PHE A 157 1.13 -10.66 -8.30
CA PHE A 157 0.30 -10.61 -7.10
C PHE A 157 1.12 -10.75 -5.82
N THR A 158 1.98 -11.78 -5.73
CA THR A 158 2.86 -11.98 -4.57
C THR A 158 3.80 -10.80 -4.38
N SER A 159 4.26 -10.19 -5.47
CA SER A 159 5.11 -9.00 -5.42
C SER A 159 4.34 -7.79 -4.91
N SER A 160 3.10 -7.60 -5.35
CA SER A 160 2.22 -6.54 -4.84
C SER A 160 2.00 -6.68 -3.34
N ILE A 161 1.67 -7.89 -2.85
CA ILE A 161 1.53 -8.16 -1.42
C ILE A 161 2.82 -7.76 -0.68
N LEU A 162 3.97 -8.27 -1.14
CA LEU A 162 5.26 -8.01 -0.49
C LEU A 162 5.55 -6.51 -0.40
N LEU A 163 5.38 -5.78 -1.51
CA LEU A 163 5.63 -4.33 -1.57
C LEU A 163 4.68 -3.57 -0.64
N THR A 164 3.38 -3.89 -0.64
CA THR A 164 2.42 -3.24 0.28
C THR A 164 2.68 -3.56 1.74
N SER A 165 3.06 -4.81 2.06
CA SER A 165 3.45 -5.18 3.42
C SER A 165 4.69 -4.41 3.87
N LEU A 166 5.71 -4.29 3.01
CA LEU A 166 6.90 -3.50 3.32
C LEU A 166 6.54 -2.03 3.55
N ASP A 167 5.74 -1.42 2.68
CA ASP A 167 5.27 -0.04 2.86
C ASP A 167 4.52 0.13 4.20
N SER A 168 3.61 -0.78 4.53
CA SER A 168 2.91 -0.80 5.82
C SER A 168 3.85 -0.93 7.01
N MET A 169 4.87 -1.79 6.94
CA MET A 169 5.87 -1.92 8.00
C MET A 169 6.67 -0.64 8.17
N LEU A 170 7.04 0.04 7.09
CA LEU A 170 7.73 1.33 7.17
C LEU A 170 6.82 2.40 7.78
N ASN A 171 5.57 2.48 7.33
CA ASN A 171 4.58 3.39 7.90
C ASN A 171 4.43 3.17 9.41
N ALA A 172 4.31 1.91 9.82
CA ALA A 172 4.24 1.55 11.23
C ALA A 172 5.53 1.90 11.98
N ARG A 173 6.71 1.68 11.39
CA ARG A 173 8.00 2.11 11.98
C ARG A 173 8.10 3.61 12.15
N LEU A 174 7.64 4.41 11.20
CA LEU A 174 7.65 5.87 11.36
C LEU A 174 6.75 6.32 12.50
N VAL A 175 5.59 5.70 12.65
CA VAL A 175 4.71 5.98 13.81
C VAL A 175 5.37 5.53 15.11
N LYS A 176 6.00 4.34 15.12
CA LYS A 176 6.60 3.71 16.30
C LYS A 176 7.90 4.35 16.78
N GLU A 177 8.81 4.66 15.87
CA GLU A 177 10.17 5.13 16.17
C GLU A 177 10.27 6.65 16.11
N ARG A 178 9.43 7.31 15.30
CA ARG A 178 9.48 8.77 15.12
C ARG A 178 8.28 9.50 15.68
N TYR A 179 7.37 8.78 16.33
CA TYR A 179 6.19 9.35 16.97
C TYR A 179 5.45 10.31 16.02
N LEU A 180 5.19 9.86 14.79
CA LEU A 180 4.61 10.68 13.71
C LEU A 180 3.36 11.45 14.14
N TYR A 181 2.56 10.88 15.05
CA TYR A 181 1.35 11.48 15.61
C TYR A 181 1.53 12.06 17.02
N SER A 182 2.74 12.41 17.41
CA SER A 182 3.04 13.08 18.69
C SER A 182 2.34 14.43 18.77
N GLY A 183 1.81 14.76 19.95
CA GLY A 183 0.99 15.93 20.20
C GLY A 183 -0.48 15.78 19.79
N THR A 184 -0.90 14.62 19.26
CA THR A 184 -2.32 14.37 18.99
C THR A 184 -3.11 14.41 20.30
N ASP A 185 -4.08 15.33 20.37
CA ASP A 185 -4.94 15.54 21.53
C ASP A 185 -6.24 14.76 21.35
N MET A 186 -6.64 13.99 22.35
CA MET A 186 -7.88 13.20 22.37
C MET A 186 -8.63 13.46 23.67
N VAL A 187 -9.94 13.72 23.61
CA VAL A 187 -10.82 13.81 24.79
C VAL A 187 -11.74 12.60 24.81
N LEU A 188 -11.52 11.69 25.76
CA LEU A 188 -12.22 10.41 25.91
C LEU A 188 -12.94 10.37 27.26
N ASP A 189 -14.27 10.27 27.25
CA ASP A 189 -15.09 10.32 28.47
C ASP A 189 -14.75 11.53 29.38
N GLY A 190 -14.48 12.70 28.79
CA GLY A 190 -14.06 13.92 29.50
C GLY A 190 -12.60 13.94 29.98
N ASN A 191 -11.84 12.86 29.79
CA ASN A 191 -10.42 12.82 30.10
C ASN A 191 -9.58 13.17 28.88
N LYS A 192 -8.71 14.17 29.02
CA LYS A 192 -7.75 14.54 27.97
C LYS A 192 -6.55 13.59 27.98
N ILE A 193 -6.28 12.98 26.83
CA ILE A 193 -5.11 12.14 26.55
C ILE A 193 -4.30 12.84 25.47
N ILE A 194 -3.00 12.95 25.68
CA ILE A 194 -2.07 13.53 24.71
C ILE A 194 -1.15 12.42 24.22
N SER A 195 -1.06 12.27 22.91
CA SER A 195 -0.14 11.34 22.26
C SER A 195 1.30 11.82 22.44
N ASP A 196 2.15 11.04 23.10
CA ASP A 196 3.55 11.37 23.36
C ASP A 196 4.46 10.13 23.24
N SER A 197 5.75 10.26 23.60
CA SER A 197 6.71 9.16 23.50
C SER A 197 6.42 7.97 24.43
N THR A 198 5.60 8.16 25.46
CA THR A 198 5.21 7.14 26.44
C THR A 198 3.86 6.51 26.14
N PHE A 199 3.03 7.19 25.35
CA PHE A 199 1.71 6.73 24.94
C PHE A 199 1.27 7.46 23.67
N TYR A 200 1.39 6.84 22.50
CA TYR A 200 1.10 7.51 21.23
C TYR A 200 -0.08 6.91 20.48
N TYR A 201 -0.79 7.78 19.76
CA TYR A 201 -1.84 7.40 18.82
C TYR A 201 -1.24 6.64 17.63
N VAL A 202 -1.87 5.52 17.27
CA VAL A 202 -1.47 4.67 16.14
C VAL A 202 -2.42 4.87 14.96
N GLY A 203 -3.72 4.84 15.22
CA GLY A 203 -4.76 4.83 14.20
C GLY A 203 -6.14 4.65 14.83
N ARG A 204 -7.16 4.59 13.97
CA ARG A 204 -8.54 4.31 14.39
C ARG A 204 -9.25 3.50 13.31
N THR A 205 -10.21 2.69 13.74
CA THR A 205 -11.31 2.23 12.89
C THR A 205 -12.54 3.12 13.09
N LYS A 206 -13.67 2.77 12.48
CA LYS A 206 -14.96 3.43 12.80
C LYS A 206 -15.36 3.26 14.25
N SER A 207 -15.07 2.10 14.83
CA SER A 207 -15.56 1.69 16.15
C SER A 207 -14.51 1.77 17.26
N PHE A 208 -13.21 1.87 16.92
CA PHE A 208 -12.12 1.83 17.89
C PHE A 208 -11.00 2.81 17.60
N ILE A 209 -10.32 3.24 18.65
CA ILE A 209 -9.13 4.09 18.63
C ILE A 209 -7.97 3.31 19.25
N PHE A 210 -6.84 3.29 18.57
CA PHE A 210 -5.66 2.53 18.98
C PHE A 210 -4.56 3.47 19.43
N CYS A 211 -4.12 3.29 20.67
CA CYS A 211 -2.94 3.93 21.22
C CYS A 211 -1.93 2.86 21.63
N TYR A 212 -0.63 3.13 21.56
CA TYR A 212 0.41 2.18 21.90
C TYR A 212 1.24 2.65 23.09
N ASP A 213 1.42 1.75 24.05
CA ASP A 213 2.28 1.94 25.21
C ASP A 213 3.59 1.16 24.99
N PRO A 214 4.71 1.83 24.61
CA PRO A 214 5.98 1.17 24.37
C PRO A 214 6.58 0.54 25.63
N GLN A 215 6.29 1.05 26.83
CA GLN A 215 6.82 0.48 28.07
C GLN A 215 6.20 -0.90 28.34
N LYS A 216 4.92 -1.06 28.00
CA LYS A 216 4.19 -2.33 28.15
C LYS A 216 4.19 -3.18 26.88
N ASN A 217 4.76 -2.68 25.79
CA ASN A 217 4.77 -3.32 24.46
C ASN A 217 3.37 -3.78 24.01
N ARG A 218 2.34 -2.99 24.32
CA ARG A 218 0.94 -3.34 24.04
C ARG A 218 0.12 -2.13 23.62
N ALA A 219 -0.87 -2.38 22.78
CA ALA A 219 -1.86 -1.37 22.47
C ALA A 219 -2.92 -1.26 23.57
N LYS A 220 -3.40 -0.04 23.79
CA LYS A 220 -4.61 0.27 24.53
C LYS A 220 -5.67 0.69 23.52
N ILE A 221 -6.82 0.02 23.59
CA ILE A 221 -7.91 0.17 22.64
C ILE A 221 -9.04 0.90 23.35
N TYR A 222 -9.52 1.98 22.74
CA TYR A 222 -10.66 2.74 23.23
C TYR A 222 -11.83 2.60 22.26
N PRO A 223 -13.06 2.39 22.73
CA PRO A 223 -14.26 2.56 21.92
C PRO A 223 -14.34 3.97 21.33
N ALA A 224 -14.67 4.09 20.04
CA ALA A 224 -14.73 5.38 19.35
C ALA A 224 -15.95 6.23 19.75
N ASP A 225 -17.02 5.62 20.26
CA ASP A 225 -18.21 6.31 20.79
C ASP A 225 -17.91 7.15 22.04
N LYS A 226 -16.81 6.84 22.74
CA LYS A 226 -16.32 7.61 23.90
C LYS A 226 -15.50 8.84 23.49
N LEU A 227 -15.17 8.98 22.21
CA LEU A 227 -14.39 10.10 21.70
C LEU A 227 -15.28 11.34 21.54
N GLN A 228 -14.97 12.37 22.31
CA GLN A 228 -15.67 13.66 22.22
C GLN A 228 -14.98 14.59 21.23
N GLU A 229 -13.65 14.65 21.28
CA GLU A 229 -12.84 15.52 20.44
C GLU A 229 -11.50 14.85 20.12
N MET A 230 -11.02 15.03 18.88
CA MET A 230 -9.69 14.59 18.46
C MET A 230 -9.06 15.63 17.54
N VAL A 231 -7.87 16.09 17.91
CA VAL A 231 -7.04 16.96 17.08
C VAL A 231 -5.77 16.20 16.72
N ILE A 232 -5.72 15.68 15.50
CA ILE A 232 -4.55 14.96 14.98
C ILE A 232 -3.46 15.98 14.69
N ASN A 233 -2.37 15.87 15.43
CA ASN A 233 -1.14 16.60 15.15
C ASN A 233 -0.15 15.63 14.54
N THR A 234 0.30 15.94 13.32
CA THR A 234 1.41 15.27 12.68
C THR A 234 2.67 16.05 12.97
N ALA A 235 3.66 15.41 13.58
CA ALA A 235 4.99 15.98 13.67
C ALA A 235 5.50 16.24 12.24
N ASP A 236 5.94 17.47 11.98
CA ASP A 236 6.54 17.84 10.69
C ASP A 236 7.75 16.91 10.46
N PRO A 237 7.67 15.99 9.47
CA PRO A 237 8.72 14.99 9.30
C PRO A 237 10.07 15.65 9.02
N GLU A 238 10.09 16.76 8.26
CA GLU A 238 11.30 17.47 7.85
C GLU A 238 12.04 18.09 9.03
N ARG A 239 11.31 18.62 10.02
CA ARG A 239 11.91 19.11 11.27
C ARG A 239 12.60 17.98 12.05
N PHE A 240 12.03 16.78 12.05
CA PHE A 240 12.62 15.63 12.73
C PHE A 240 13.84 15.05 12.01
N PHE A 241 13.86 15.05 10.66
CA PHE A 241 15.03 14.58 9.89
C PHE A 241 16.27 15.44 10.09
N ASN A 242 16.07 16.72 10.41
CA ASN A 242 17.16 17.67 10.63
C ASN A 242 17.56 17.79 12.11
N MET A 243 16.83 17.14 13.03
CA MET A 243 17.17 17.12 14.45
C MET A 243 18.20 16.04 14.75
N SER A 244 19.22 16.39 15.52
CA SER A 244 20.11 15.38 16.10
C SER A 244 19.33 14.46 17.07
N PRO A 245 19.80 13.23 17.35
CA PRO A 245 19.19 12.36 18.37
C PRO A 245 19.04 13.05 19.73
N GLU A 246 19.96 13.97 20.06
CA GLU A 246 19.96 14.75 21.30
C GLU A 246 18.87 15.84 21.29
N GLU A 247 18.65 16.51 20.15
CA GLU A 247 17.59 17.50 19.95
C GLU A 247 16.20 16.87 19.94
N THR A 248 16.11 15.64 19.46
CA THR A 248 14.87 14.85 19.48
C THR A 248 14.43 14.56 20.92
N CYS A 249 15.36 14.09 21.77
CA CYS A 249 15.10 13.87 23.19
C CYS A 249 14.84 15.20 23.95
N ALA A 250 15.51 16.29 23.56
CA ALA A 250 15.35 17.60 24.19
C ALA A 250 14.01 18.28 23.83
N SER A 251 13.51 18.12 22.60
CA SER A 251 12.22 18.69 22.17
C SER A 251 11.04 17.93 22.79
N ILE A 252 11.16 16.61 22.94
CA ILE A 252 10.17 15.77 23.64
C ILE A 252 10.10 16.13 25.13
N SER A 253 11.25 16.36 25.78
CA SER A 253 11.29 16.71 27.22
C SER A 253 10.86 18.15 27.53
N ARG A 254 10.97 19.08 26.57
CA ARG A 254 10.55 20.48 26.76
C ARG A 254 9.08 20.74 26.46
N GLY A 255 8.34 19.74 25.98
CA GLY A 255 6.99 19.91 25.46
C GLY A 255 7.05 20.70 24.14
N ILE A 256 6.51 20.11 23.07
CA ILE A 256 6.38 20.81 21.80
C ILE A 256 5.62 22.11 22.06
N SER A 257 6.29 23.25 21.88
CA SER A 257 5.68 24.58 21.97
C SER A 257 4.41 24.57 21.12
N ARG A 258 3.26 24.76 21.76
CA ARG A 258 1.94 24.70 21.11
C ARG A 258 1.98 25.46 19.78
N PRO A 259 1.43 24.90 18.68
CA PRO A 259 1.17 25.72 17.50
C PRO A 259 0.34 26.93 17.94
N VAL A 260 0.80 28.12 17.54
CA VAL A 260 0.13 29.39 17.85
C VAL A 260 -1.27 29.30 17.27
N HIS A 261 -2.29 29.22 18.13
CA HIS A 261 -3.67 29.37 17.75
C HIS A 261 -3.81 30.78 17.15
N ASN A 262 -3.94 30.88 15.83
CA ASN A 262 -4.48 32.08 15.22
C ASN A 262 -5.97 32.11 15.56
N PRO A 263 -6.46 33.09 16.34
CA PRO A 263 -7.88 33.20 16.58
C PRO A 263 -8.59 33.46 15.26
N VAL A 264 -9.55 32.60 14.91
CA VAL A 264 -10.55 32.93 13.90
C VAL A 264 -11.34 34.10 14.45
N LYS A 265 -11.18 35.28 13.83
CA LYS A 265 -12.01 36.45 14.17
C LYS A 265 -13.47 36.15 13.79
N PRO A 266 -14.44 36.61 14.60
CA PRO A 266 -15.87 36.45 14.34
C PRO A 266 -16.30 37.15 13.04
#